data_AF-A0AAN8FHW8-F1
#
_entry.id   AF-A0AAN8FHW8-F1
#
_cell.length_a   1.000
_cell.length_b   1.000
_cell.length_c   1.000
_cell.angle_alpha   90.00
_cell.angle_beta   90.00
_cell.angle_gamma   90.00
#
_symmetry.space_group_name_H-M   'P 1'
#
loop_
_entity.id
_entity.type
_entity.pdbx_description
1 polymer ?
#
loop_
_entity_poly.entity_id
_entity_poly.type
_entity_poly.pdbx_seq_one_letter_code
_entity_poly.pdbx_strand_id
1 'polypeptide(L)'
;MRRQTSSSSSERRLHQPSSHFRSMMSIITAVLVAFGTILNFIVQGFKRLHRGYAKYQVVKYHHVPCSPLTAHRLSIMRKKILVLDLDETLIHSHHDGVIRPMVKPGTPSDFTIKVVIDRHPVRFSVHARPHVDYFLSVVSQ
;
A
#
# COMPACT_ATOMS: atom_id res chain seq x y z
N MET A 1 -12.80 83.03 30.27
CA MET A 1 -12.17 83.39 28.98
C MET A 1 -10.80 82.69 28.86
N ARG A 2 -10.76 81.57 28.13
CA ARG A 2 -9.68 80.98 27.29
C ARG A 2 -8.17 81.05 27.69
N ARG A 3 -7.54 79.87 27.88
CA ARG A 3 -6.26 79.34 27.28
C ARG A 3 -5.89 78.02 27.98
N GLN A 4 -5.92 76.82 27.37
CA GLN A 4 -4.91 76.16 26.50
C GLN A 4 -3.47 76.35 27.01
N THR A 5 -2.73 75.29 27.39
CA THR A 5 -1.89 74.41 26.54
C THR A 5 -1.62 73.07 27.27
N SER A 6 -1.76 71.85 26.73
CA SER A 6 -1.12 71.15 25.59
C SER A 6 0.37 70.79 25.76
N SER A 7 0.64 69.60 26.32
CA SER A 7 1.75 68.68 25.98
C SER A 7 1.42 67.36 26.70
N SER A 8 1.44 66.16 26.13
CA SER A 8 2.44 65.52 25.30
C SER A 8 1.77 64.35 24.56
N SER A 9 1.84 64.36 23.23
CA SER A 9 1.41 63.24 22.37
C SER A 9 2.55 62.80 21.44
N SER A 10 3.80 63.02 21.87
CA SER A 10 5.00 62.92 21.03
C SER A 10 5.61 61.52 20.87
N GLU A 11 5.03 60.43 21.39
CA GLU A 11 5.73 59.14 21.44
C GLU A 11 4.97 57.93 20.88
N ARG A 12 4.18 58.11 19.81
CA ARG A 12 3.68 56.95 19.03
C ARG A 12 3.88 57.11 17.52
N ARG A 13 5.11 57.48 17.11
CA ARG A 13 5.62 57.16 15.76
C ARG A 13 6.33 55.80 15.82
N LEU A 14 5.56 54.73 16.03
CA LEU A 14 6.02 53.41 15.59
C LEU A 14 5.85 53.40 14.08
N HIS A 15 6.98 53.35 13.38
CA HIS A 15 7.10 53.28 11.92
C HIS A 15 5.95 52.47 11.30
N GLN A 16 4.95 53.16 10.77
CA GLN A 16 3.94 52.54 9.93
C GLN A 16 4.64 52.23 8.61
N PRO A 17 4.91 50.95 8.27
CA PRO A 17 5.59 50.63 7.02
C PRO A 17 4.75 51.18 5.88
N SER A 18 5.41 51.82 4.90
CA SER A 18 4.76 52.50 3.78
C SER A 18 3.73 51.57 3.13
N SER A 19 2.59 52.12 2.72
CA SER A 19 1.50 51.37 2.05
C SER A 19 2.03 50.54 0.86
N HIS A 20 3.03 51.07 0.16
CA HIS A 20 3.76 50.40 -0.90
C HIS A 20 4.50 49.14 -0.42
N PHE A 21 5.13 49.17 0.76
CA PHE A 21 5.81 47.99 1.33
C PHE A 21 4.82 46.88 1.66
N ARG A 22 3.64 47.20 2.22
CA ARG A 22 2.59 46.21 2.50
C ARG A 22 2.02 45.58 1.23
N SER A 23 1.80 46.39 0.19
CA SER A 23 1.35 45.92 -1.13
C SER A 23 2.40 45.02 -1.78
N MET A 24 3.67 45.42 -1.75
CA MET A 24 4.80 44.64 -2.27
C MET A 24 4.95 43.29 -1.55
N MET A 25 4.85 43.27 -0.22
CA MET A 25 4.88 42.02 0.57
C MET A 25 3.70 41.10 0.27
N SER A 26 2.51 41.65 0.01
CA SER A 26 1.32 40.87 -0.40
C SER A 26 1.52 40.21 -1.76
N ILE A 27 2.08 40.95 -2.73
CA ILE A 27 2.40 40.42 -4.07
C ILE A 27 3.44 39.31 -3.97
N ILE A 28 4.51 39.52 -3.20
CA ILE A 28 5.54 38.50 -2.98
C ILE A 28 4.93 37.24 -2.34
N THR A 29 4.08 37.40 -1.33
CA THR A 29 3.41 36.29 -0.67
C THR A 29 2.50 35.53 -1.64
N ALA A 30 1.72 36.24 -2.46
CA ALA A 30 0.86 35.63 -3.46
C ALA A 30 1.65 34.81 -4.50
N VAL A 31 2.79 35.34 -4.95
CA VAL A 31 3.71 34.64 -5.87
C VAL A 31 4.29 33.39 -5.22
N LEU A 32 4.72 33.46 -3.96
CA LEU A 32 5.26 32.31 -3.22
C LEU A 32 4.19 31.23 -3.02
N VAL A 33 2.95 31.61 -2.70
CA VAL A 33 1.83 30.67 -2.55
C VAL A 33 1.50 30.02 -3.90
N ALA A 34 1.42 30.79 -4.98
CA ALA A 34 1.18 30.25 -6.32
C ALA A 34 2.29 29.28 -6.76
N PHE A 35 3.54 29.61 -6.47
CA PHE A 35 4.66 28.71 -6.72
C PHE A 35 4.53 27.43 -5.88
N GLY A 36 4.18 27.56 -4.60
CA GLY A 36 3.95 26.42 -3.71
C GLY A 36 2.82 25.50 -4.17
N THR A 37 1.70 26.05 -4.67
CA THR A 37 0.59 25.25 -5.19
C THR A 37 0.96 24.53 -6.49
N ILE A 38 1.69 25.19 -7.40
CA ILE A 38 2.21 24.59 -8.63
C ILE A 38 3.16 23.44 -8.30
N LEU A 39 4.12 23.64 -7.39
CA LEU A 39 5.01 22.58 -6.94
C LEU A 39 4.25 21.39 -6.32
N ASN A 40 3.25 21.66 -5.50
CA ASN A 40 2.42 20.60 -4.92
C ASN A 40 1.66 19.82 -5.99
N PHE A 41 1.13 20.51 -7.01
CA PHE A 41 0.47 19.86 -8.14
C PHE A 41 1.43 18.96 -8.92
N ILE A 42 2.65 19.45 -9.18
CA ILE A 42 3.71 18.67 -9.84
C ILE A 42 4.07 17.43 -9.01
N VAL A 43 4.31 17.58 -7.70
CA VAL A 43 4.63 16.46 -6.80
C VAL A 43 3.49 15.45 -6.75
N GLN A 44 2.23 15.89 -6.70
CA GLN A 44 1.09 14.99 -6.74
C GLN A 44 0.99 14.25 -8.09
N GLY A 45 1.26 14.93 -9.20
CA GLY A 45 1.35 14.32 -10.53
C GLY A 45 2.41 13.22 -10.59
N PHE A 46 3.63 13.53 -10.14
CA PHE A 46 4.71 12.54 -10.05
C PHE A 46 4.35 11.37 -9.12
N LYS A 47 3.73 11.61 -7.96
CA LYS A 47 3.27 10.55 -7.07
C LYS A 47 2.24 9.64 -7.74
N ARG A 48 1.32 10.19 -8.54
CA ARG A 48 0.33 9.38 -9.29
C ARG A 48 1.02 8.52 -10.35
N LEU A 49 1.93 9.11 -11.13
CA LEU A 49 2.71 8.38 -12.13
C LEU A 49 3.55 7.27 -11.49
N HIS A 50 4.27 7.58 -10.41
CA HIS A 50 5.08 6.63 -9.67
C HIS A 50 4.25 5.48 -9.08
N ARG A 51 3.07 5.76 -8.50
CA ARG A 51 2.16 4.71 -8.01
C ARG A 51 1.65 3.81 -9.13
N GLY A 52 1.36 4.38 -10.30
CA GLY A 52 1.01 3.62 -11.50
C GLY A 52 2.15 2.67 -11.89
N TYR A 53 3.37 3.19 -11.99
CA TYR A 53 4.54 2.37 -12.33
C TYR A 53 4.85 1.29 -11.29
N ALA A 54 4.85 1.63 -10.00
CA ALA A 54 5.13 0.71 -8.91
C ALA A 54 4.14 -0.46 -8.85
N LYS A 55 2.87 -0.25 -9.22
CA LYS A 55 1.85 -1.32 -9.26
C LYS A 55 2.18 -2.40 -10.31
N TYR A 56 2.82 -2.03 -11.41
CA TYR A 56 3.22 -2.96 -12.48
C TYR A 56 4.63 -3.53 -12.29
N GLN A 57 5.31 -3.21 -11.19
CA GLN A 57 6.58 -3.87 -10.90
C GLN A 57 6.34 -5.33 -10.58
N VAL A 58 7.07 -6.19 -11.27
CA VAL A 58 7.04 -7.63 -11.05
C VAL A 58 7.62 -7.92 -9.67
N VAL A 59 6.92 -8.74 -8.89
CA VAL A 59 7.42 -9.24 -7.61
C VAL A 59 8.70 -10.04 -7.87
N LYS A 60 9.82 -9.56 -7.32
CA LYS A 60 11.09 -10.28 -7.37
C LYS A 60 11.20 -11.16 -6.14
N TYR A 61 11.26 -12.47 -6.35
CA TYR A 61 11.50 -13.43 -5.28
C TYR A 61 12.98 -13.43 -4.89
N HIS A 62 13.27 -13.72 -3.62
CA HIS A 62 14.63 -13.95 -3.18
C HIS A 62 15.21 -15.17 -3.91
N HIS A 63 16.45 -15.06 -4.40
CA HIS A 63 17.10 -16.16 -5.09
C HIS A 63 17.46 -17.26 -4.09
N VAL A 64 16.71 -18.36 -4.09
CA VAL A 64 17.01 -19.55 -3.29
C VAL A 64 17.85 -20.51 -4.16
N PRO A 65 19.10 -20.83 -3.77
CA PRO A 65 19.93 -21.72 -4.57
C PRO A 65 19.34 -23.13 -4.59
N CYS A 66 19.27 -23.72 -5.78
CA CYS A 66 18.91 -25.13 -5.93
C CYS A 66 20.08 -26.02 -5.47
N SER A 67 19.77 -27.21 -4.96
CA SER A 67 20.81 -28.24 -4.78
C SER A 67 21.39 -28.63 -6.15
N PRO A 68 22.66 -29.09 -6.22
CA PRO A 68 23.30 -29.46 -7.50
C PRO A 68 22.49 -30.48 -8.29
N LEU A 69 21.89 -31.45 -7.59
CA LEU A 69 21.04 -32.48 -8.20
C LEU A 69 19.76 -31.88 -8.80
N THR A 70 19.09 -30.98 -8.08
CA THR A 70 17.88 -30.31 -8.57
C THR A 70 18.21 -29.42 -9.78
N ALA A 71 19.31 -28.67 -9.72
CA ALA A 71 19.76 -27.82 -10.82
C ALA A 71 20.04 -28.64 -12.10
N HIS A 72 20.76 -29.77 -11.96
CA HIS A 72 21.04 -30.67 -13.08
C HIS A 72 19.76 -31.28 -13.67
N ARG A 73 18.80 -31.70 -12.83
CA ARG A 73 17.50 -32.20 -13.30
C ARG A 73 16.73 -31.13 -14.06
N LEU A 74 16.69 -29.90 -13.55
CA LEU A 74 16.02 -28.78 -14.21
C LEU A 74 16.67 -28.44 -15.56
N SER A 75 18.00 -28.52 -15.68
CA SER A 75 18.68 -28.28 -16.96
C SER A 75 18.32 -29.32 -18.03
N ILE A 76 18.06 -30.58 -17.63
CA ILE A 76 17.66 -31.64 -18.55
C ILE A 76 16.18 -31.52 -18.94
N MET A 77 15.30 -31.22 -17.98
CA MET A 77 13.85 -31.21 -18.21
C MET A 77 13.38 -30.07 -19.13
N ARG A 78 14.12 -28.94 -19.20
CA ARG A 78 13.81 -27.75 -20.03
C ARG A 78 12.37 -27.21 -19.87
N LYS A 79 11.74 -27.46 -18.71
CA LYS A 79 10.39 -26.97 -18.39
C LYS A 79 10.44 -25.58 -17.76
N LYS A 80 9.33 -24.84 -17.88
CA LYS A 80 9.14 -23.56 -17.16
C LYS A 80 8.87 -23.84 -15.69
N ILE A 81 9.27 -22.89 -14.83
CA ILE A 81 8.98 -22.93 -13.40
C ILE A 81 7.66 -22.17 -13.16
N LEU A 82 6.69 -22.85 -12.56
CA LEU A 82 5.42 -22.26 -12.14
C LEU A 82 5.38 -22.24 -10.61
N VAL A 83 5.31 -21.03 -10.03
CA VAL A 83 5.13 -20.85 -8.59
C VAL A 83 3.63 -20.74 -8.32
N LEU A 84 3.11 -21.64 -7.48
CA LEU A 84 1.70 -21.69 -7.11
C LEU A 84 1.56 -21.28 -5.65
N ASP A 85 0.63 -20.37 -5.38
CA ASP A 85 0.16 -20.10 -4.02
C ASP A 85 -0.84 -21.18 -3.60
N LEU A 86 -1.00 -21.36 -2.29
CA LEU A 86 -1.82 -22.42 -1.72
C LEU A 86 -3.21 -21.89 -1.31
N ASP A 87 -3.26 -21.01 -0.32
CA ASP A 87 -4.52 -20.48 0.23
C ASP A 87 -5.16 -19.51 -0.76
N GLU A 88 -6.48 -19.57 -0.87
CA GLU A 88 -7.30 -18.82 -1.83
C GLU A 88 -6.97 -19.07 -3.32
N THR A 89 -5.99 -19.94 -3.63
CA THR A 89 -5.56 -20.26 -5.01
C THR A 89 -5.83 -21.70 -5.38
N LEU A 90 -5.33 -22.66 -4.58
CA LEU A 90 -5.53 -24.09 -4.77
C LEU A 90 -6.53 -24.66 -3.75
N ILE A 91 -6.54 -24.11 -2.54
CA ILE A 91 -7.44 -24.51 -1.45
C ILE A 91 -8.03 -23.29 -0.76
N HIS A 92 -9.15 -23.50 -0.06
CA HIS A 92 -9.74 -22.52 0.84
C HIS A 92 -9.91 -23.14 2.22
N SER A 93 -9.38 -22.49 3.25
CA SER A 93 -9.49 -22.97 4.63
C SER A 93 -10.36 -22.07 5.51
N HIS A 94 -11.14 -22.68 6.40
CA HIS A 94 -11.94 -21.99 7.42
C HIS A 94 -11.63 -22.60 8.79
N HIS A 95 -11.56 -21.78 9.84
CA HIS A 95 -11.39 -22.26 11.20
C HIS A 95 -12.57 -21.86 12.08
N ASP A 96 -12.82 -22.63 13.13
CA ASP A 96 -13.94 -22.44 14.06
C ASP A 96 -13.89 -20.98 14.62
N GLY A 97 -14.90 -20.16 14.27
CA GLY A 97 -15.03 -18.75 14.72
C GLY A 97 -15.11 -17.69 13.61
N VAL A 98 -14.70 -18.01 12.38
CA VAL A 98 -14.80 -17.10 11.22
C VAL A 98 -15.68 -17.73 10.16
N ILE A 99 -16.98 -17.40 10.18
CA ILE A 99 -17.93 -17.81 9.13
C ILE A 99 -17.59 -17.01 7.88
N ARG A 100 -16.98 -17.66 6.88
CA ARG A 100 -16.86 -17.08 5.53
C ARG A 100 -18.06 -17.55 4.70
N PRO A 101 -18.88 -16.63 4.16
CA PRO A 101 -20.08 -16.99 3.38
C PRO A 101 -19.77 -17.56 1.98
N MET A 102 -18.50 -17.76 1.61
CA MET A 102 -18.12 -18.26 0.28
C MET A 102 -18.47 -19.73 0.05
N VAL A 103 -18.71 -20.52 1.11
CA VAL A 103 -19.12 -21.92 1.00
C VAL A 103 -20.53 -22.05 1.54
N LYS A 104 -21.39 -22.74 0.78
CA LYS A 104 -22.78 -23.00 1.20
C LYS A 104 -22.74 -23.70 2.57
N PRO A 105 -23.45 -23.19 3.59
CA PRO A 105 -23.53 -23.83 4.89
C PRO A 105 -23.95 -25.30 4.74
N GLY A 106 -23.17 -26.22 5.31
CA GLY A 106 -23.41 -27.66 5.25
C GLY A 106 -22.65 -28.43 4.16
N THR A 107 -21.82 -27.77 3.34
CA THR A 107 -20.88 -28.47 2.47
C THR A 107 -19.81 -29.16 3.31
N PRO A 108 -19.57 -30.48 3.15
CA PRO A 108 -18.50 -31.17 3.88
C PRO A 108 -17.12 -30.69 3.38
N SER A 109 -16.18 -30.53 4.30
CA SER A 109 -14.79 -30.24 3.95
C SER A 109 -14.09 -31.47 3.38
N ASP A 110 -13.23 -31.28 2.39
CA ASP A 110 -12.41 -32.37 1.83
C ASP A 110 -11.37 -32.87 2.85
N PHE A 111 -10.82 -31.97 3.65
CA PHE A 111 -9.87 -32.30 4.72
C PHE A 111 -10.15 -31.49 5.99
N THR A 112 -9.85 -32.10 7.14
CA THR A 112 -9.86 -31.41 8.42
C THR A 112 -8.49 -31.53 9.08
N ILE A 113 -7.84 -30.41 9.34
CA ILE A 113 -6.50 -30.35 9.93
C ILE A 113 -6.60 -29.70 11.31
N LYS A 114 -6.00 -30.32 12.33
CA LYS A 114 -5.89 -29.75 13.67
C LYS A 114 -4.47 -29.23 13.86
N VAL A 115 -4.33 -27.93 14.09
CA VAL A 115 -3.05 -27.25 14.30
C VAL A 115 -3.06 -26.59 15.66
N VAL A 116 -1.99 -26.75 16.43
CA VAL A 116 -1.83 -26.05 17.71
C VAL A 116 -1.14 -24.71 17.45
N ILE A 117 -1.86 -23.61 17.66
CA ILE A 117 -1.35 -22.23 17.52
C ILE A 117 -1.35 -21.63 18.92
N ASP A 118 -0.20 -21.19 19.42
CA ASP A 118 -0.07 -20.58 20.75
C ASP A 118 -0.74 -21.39 21.86
N ARG A 119 -0.53 -22.72 21.84
CA ARG A 119 -1.12 -23.72 22.76
C ARG A 119 -2.65 -23.91 22.65
N HIS A 120 -3.30 -23.27 21.69
CA HIS A 120 -4.71 -23.45 21.39
C HIS A 120 -4.87 -24.38 20.18
N PRO A 121 -5.56 -25.53 20.32
CA PRO A 121 -5.85 -26.39 19.18
C PRO A 121 -6.92 -25.74 18.31
N VAL A 122 -6.56 -25.42 17.07
CA VAL A 122 -7.44 -24.85 16.04
C VAL A 122 -7.72 -25.90 14.99
N ARG A 123 -8.99 -26.05 14.62
CA ARG A 123 -9.42 -26.96 13.56
C ARG A 123 -9.68 -26.17 12.29
N PHE A 124 -9.00 -26.55 11.22
CA PHE A 124 -9.17 -26.01 9.88
C PHE A 124 -9.95 -26.99 9.01
N SER A 125 -11.08 -26.52 8.50
CA SER A 125 -11.86 -27.16 7.45
C SER A 125 -11.34 -26.67 6.10
N VAL A 126 -10.74 -27.56 5.32
CA VAL A 126 -10.10 -27.23 4.04
C VAL A 126 -10.96 -27.75 2.90
N HIS A 127 -11.22 -26.88 1.93
CA HIS A 127 -11.93 -27.19 0.70
C HIS A 127 -10.96 -27.04 -0.47
N ALA A 128 -10.90 -28.06 -1.31
CA ALA A 128 -10.13 -28.03 -2.53
C ALA A 128 -10.84 -27.14 -3.56
N ARG A 129 -10.07 -26.40 -4.37
CA ARG A 129 -10.63 -25.69 -5.51
C ARG A 129 -11.14 -26.71 -6.54
N PRO A 130 -12.33 -26.51 -7.14
CA PRO A 130 -12.82 -27.41 -8.18
C PRO A 130 -11.77 -27.62 -9.28
N HIS A 131 -11.59 -28.88 -9.69
CA HIS A 131 -10.63 -29.32 -10.72
C HIS A 131 -9.15 -29.11 -10.37
N VAL A 132 -8.80 -28.88 -9.10
CA VAL A 132 -7.39 -28.69 -8.70
C VAL A 132 -6.51 -29.88 -9.10
N ASP A 133 -6.99 -31.12 -8.95
CA ASP A 133 -6.21 -32.32 -9.29
C ASP A 133 -5.94 -32.41 -10.79
N TYR A 134 -6.95 -32.15 -11.62
CA TYR A 134 -6.80 -32.11 -13.07
C TYR A 134 -5.82 -31.01 -13.48
N PHE A 135 -5.98 -29.80 -12.93
CA PHE A 135 -5.06 -28.69 -13.18
C PHE A 135 -3.61 -29.07 -12.88
N LEU A 136 -3.33 -29.61 -11.68
CA LEU A 136 -1.99 -30.03 -11.27
C LEU A 136 -1.44 -31.16 -12.14
N SER A 137 -2.29 -32.08 -12.61
CA SER A 137 -1.89 -33.13 -13.54
C SER A 137 -1.47 -32.59 -14.91
N VAL A 138 -2.09 -31.50 -15.36
CA VAL A 138 -1.78 -30.89 -16.67
C VAL A 138 -0.54 -30.00 -16.58
N VAL A 139 -0.41 -29.17 -15.54
CA VAL A 139 0.74 -28.26 -15.42
C VAL A 139 2.05 -28.95 -15.06
N SER A 140 2.00 -30.20 -14.60
CA SER A 140 3.19 -31.01 -14.28
C SER A 140 3.76 -31.80 -15.46
N GLN A 141 3.02 -31.91 -16.58
CA GLN A 141 3.45 -32.55 -17.83
C GLN A 141 4.55 -31.77 -18.56
#